data_AF-A0A7X7X7Y6-F1
#
_entry.id   AF-A0A7X7X7Y6-F1
#
_cell.length_a   1.000
_cell.length_b   1.000
_cell.length_c   1.000
_cell.angle_alpha   90.00
_cell.angle_beta   90.00
_cell.angle_gamma   90.00
#
_symmetry.space_group_name_H-M   'P 1'
#
loop_
_entity.id
_entity.type
_entity.pdbx_description
1 polymer ?
#
loop_
_entity_poly.entity_id
_entity_poly.type
_entity_poly.pdbx_seq_one_letter_code
_entity_poly.pdbx_strand_id
1 'polypeptide(L)'
;FCFFQQKIEWVGLLENHRDLYEKSIEYEREDPVTGERYTWSQNESLDELKQLDRVEQIKEDFQRQRSMAKDKSKPNLNLIQVFGDDQNEGDGCLICHL
;
A
#
# COMPACT_ATOMS: atom_id res chain seq x y z
N PHE A 1 14.78 6.34 -0.71
CA PHE A 1 13.75 5.29 -0.75
C PHE A 1 13.26 5.05 0.66
N CYS A 2 11.96 4.85 0.86
CA CYS A 2 11.34 4.73 2.18
C CYS A 2 10.37 3.55 2.20
N PHE A 3 10.46 2.71 3.24
CA PHE A 3 9.61 1.51 3.43
C PHE A 3 8.13 1.83 3.65
N PHE A 4 7.81 3.06 4.03
CA PHE A 4 6.43 3.50 4.26
C PHE A 4 5.79 4.12 3.02
N GLN A 5 6.49 4.12 1.87
CA GLN A 5 5.92 4.62 0.62
C GLN A 5 4.77 3.71 0.15
N GLN A 6 3.71 4.33 -0.34
CA GLN A 6 2.59 3.61 -0.93
C GLN A 6 3.00 3.04 -2.29
N LYS A 7 2.37 1.93 -2.69
CA LYS A 7 2.63 1.29 -4.00
C LYS A 7 2.41 2.25 -5.17
N ILE A 8 1.45 3.17 -5.07
CA ILE A 8 1.19 4.19 -6.10
C ILE A 8 2.36 5.17 -6.27
N GLU A 9 3.14 5.43 -5.21
CA GLU A 9 4.32 6.30 -5.30
C GLU A 9 5.46 5.59 -6.04
N TRP A 10 5.58 4.27 -5.86
CA TRP A 10 6.51 3.45 -6.64
C TRP A 10 6.12 3.42 -8.13
N VAL A 11 4.83 3.32 -8.44
CA VAL A 11 4.32 3.47 -9.82
C VAL A 11 4.67 4.85 -10.38
N GLY A 12 4.43 5.92 -9.63
CA GLY A 12 4.80 7.28 -10.04
C GLY A 12 6.31 7.43 -10.26
N LEU A 13 7.14 6.80 -9.41
CA LEU A 13 8.59 6.79 -9.58
C LEU A 13 9.00 6.03 -10.85
N LEU A 14 8.39 4.89 -11.14
CA LEU A 14 8.62 4.11 -12.36
C LEU A 14 8.32 4.93 -13.63
N GLU A 15 7.25 5.73 -13.60
CA GLU A 15 6.81 6.54 -14.76
C GLU A 15 7.66 7.80 -14.97
N ASN A 16 8.04 8.49 -13.90
CA ASN A 16 8.71 9.80 -13.98
C ASN A 16 10.24 9.72 -13.85
N HIS A 17 10.75 8.73 -13.11
CA HIS A 17 12.17 8.59 -12.76
C HIS A 17 12.61 7.12 -12.77
N ARG A 18 12.56 6.51 -13.96
CA ARG A 18 12.89 5.09 -14.14
C ARG A 18 14.31 4.73 -13.68
N ASP A 19 15.27 5.65 -13.79
CA ASP A 19 16.65 5.45 -13.35
C ASP A 19 16.74 5.28 -11.82
N LEU A 20 15.96 6.05 -11.06
CA LEU A 20 15.87 5.91 -9.61
C LEU A 20 15.12 4.63 -9.21
N TYR A 21 14.11 4.25 -9.99
CA TYR A 21 13.39 2.99 -9.79
C TYR A 21 14.29 1.77 -9.98
N GLU A 22 15.11 1.77 -11.04
CA GLU A 22 16.08 0.70 -11.30
C GLU A 22 17.13 0.63 -10.17
N LYS A 23 17.64 1.78 -9.71
CA LYS A 23 18.52 1.83 -8.53
C LYS A 23 17.85 1.29 -7.26
N SER A 24 16.55 1.52 -7.06
CA SER A 24 15.85 0.98 -5.88
C SER A 24 15.74 -0.54 -5.91
N ILE A 25 15.55 -1.16 -7.08
CA ILE A 25 15.55 -2.61 -7.23
C ILE A 25 16.91 -3.18 -6.78
N GLU A 26 18.01 -2.51 -7.15
CA GLU A 26 19.37 -2.94 -6.77
C GLU A 26 19.64 -2.91 -5.25
N TYR A 27 18.81 -2.25 -4.46
CA TYR A 27 18.92 -2.25 -2.99
C TYR A 27 18.10 -3.36 -2.32
N GLU A 28 17.19 -4.02 -3.04
CA GLU A 28 16.48 -5.17 -2.50
C GLU A 28 17.46 -6.34 -2.29
N ARG A 29 17.25 -7.09 -1.20
CA ARG A 29 18.16 -8.16 -0.78
C ARG A 29 17.34 -9.38 -0.38
N GLU A 30 17.89 -10.56 -0.64
CA GLU A 30 17.36 -11.83 -0.17
C GLU A 30 18.45 -12.50 0.65
N ASP A 31 18.14 -12.91 1.87
CA ASP A 31 19.05 -13.66 2.72
C ASP A 31 19.02 -15.14 2.30
N PRO A 32 20.12 -15.71 1.78
CA PRO A 32 20.15 -17.10 1.31
C PRO A 32 20.14 -18.13 2.45
N VAL A 33 20.38 -17.70 3.70
CA VAL A 33 20.44 -18.58 4.87
C VAL A 33 19.10 -18.63 5.59
N THR A 34 18.44 -17.48 5.78
CA THR A 34 17.13 -17.40 6.45
C THR A 34 15.96 -17.49 5.48
N GLY A 35 16.18 -17.18 4.19
CA GLY A 35 15.13 -17.07 3.17
C GLY A 35 14.32 -15.77 3.28
N GLU A 36 14.75 -14.81 4.11
CA GLU A 36 14.06 -13.54 4.30
C GLU A 36 14.31 -12.59 3.12
N ARG A 37 13.23 -12.00 2.59
CA ARG A 37 13.28 -11.00 1.52
C ARG A 37 13.13 -9.60 2.11
N TYR A 38 14.13 -8.76 1.89
CA TYR A 38 14.13 -7.34 2.23
C TYR A 38 13.76 -6.52 0.98
N THR A 39 12.46 -6.32 0.80
CA THR A 39 11.87 -5.56 -0.31
C THR A 39 11.32 -4.23 0.17
N TRP A 40 11.13 -3.28 -0.76
CA TRP A 40 10.55 -1.98 -0.43
C TRP A 40 9.04 -2.04 -0.16
N SER A 41 8.36 -3.08 -0.64
CA SER A 41 6.95 -3.36 -0.36
C SER A 41 6.81 -4.65 0.44
N GLN A 42 5.91 -4.67 1.42
CA GLN A 42 5.76 -5.78 2.38
C GLN A 42 5.45 -7.14 1.76
N ASN A 43 4.86 -7.19 0.56
CA ASN A 43 4.35 -8.43 -0.04
C ASN A 43 4.93 -8.74 -1.43
N GLU A 44 5.67 -7.80 -2.05
CA GLU A 44 6.20 -7.96 -3.40
C GLU A 44 7.48 -7.13 -3.58
N SER A 45 8.38 -7.62 -4.44
CA SER A 45 9.55 -6.88 -4.89
C SER A 45 9.16 -5.80 -5.89
N LEU A 46 10.07 -4.83 -6.11
CA LEU A 46 9.86 -3.83 -7.14
C LEU A 46 9.89 -4.43 -8.56
N ASP A 47 10.55 -5.57 -8.77
CA ASP A 47 10.52 -6.26 -10.06
C ASP A 47 9.12 -6.83 -10.37
N GLU A 48 8.47 -7.42 -9.36
CA GLU A 48 7.08 -7.89 -9.43
C GLU A 48 6.10 -6.71 -9.61
N LEU A 49 6.33 -5.60 -8.91
CA LEU A 49 5.49 -4.40 -9.00
C LEU A 49 5.53 -3.72 -10.37
N LYS A 50 6.66 -3.81 -11.09
CA LYS A 50 6.86 -3.20 -12.42
C LYS A 50 6.00 -3.84 -13.52
N GLN A 51 5.43 -5.02 -13.29
CA GLN A 51 4.56 -5.67 -14.26
C GLN A 51 3.34 -4.81 -14.60
N LEU A 52 3.00 -4.69 -15.88
CA LEU A 52 1.92 -3.81 -16.35
C LEU A 52 0.57 -4.11 -15.68
N ASP A 53 0.24 -5.39 -15.52
CA ASP A 53 -0.97 -5.86 -14.85
C ASP A 53 -1.02 -5.41 -13.38
N ARG A 54 0.10 -5.51 -12.65
CA ARG A 54 0.21 -5.05 -11.27
C ARG A 54 0.13 -3.53 -11.15
N VAL A 55 0.78 -2.81 -12.06
CA VAL A 55 0.72 -1.34 -12.11
C VAL A 55 -0.73 -0.86 -12.30
N GLU A 56 -1.48 -1.49 -13.19
CA GLU A 56 -2.89 -1.16 -13.43
C GLU A 56 -3.73 -1.42 -12.19
N GLN A 57 -3.60 -2.61 -11.58
CA GLN A 57 -4.29 -2.97 -10.34
C GLN A 57 -4.01 -1.98 -9.19
N ILE A 58 -2.75 -1.55 -9.02
CA ILE A 58 -2.37 -0.56 -8.00
C ILE A 58 -3.06 0.78 -8.25
N LYS A 59 -3.13 1.22 -9.50
CA LYS A 59 -3.80 2.48 -9.87
C LYS A 59 -5.30 2.41 -9.60
N GLU A 60 -5.95 1.30 -9.98
CA GLU A 60 -7.38 1.08 -9.75
C GLU A 60 -7.70 1.04 -8.26
N ASP A 61 -6.92 0.30 -7.47
CA ASP A 61 -7.12 0.18 -6.03
C ASP A 61 -6.93 1.54 -5.33
N PHE A 62 -5.89 2.28 -5.71
CA PHE A 62 -5.68 3.64 -5.20
C PHE A 62 -6.84 4.58 -5.55
N GLN A 63 -7.37 4.51 -6.77
CA GLN A 63 -8.54 5.30 -7.16
C GLN A 63 -9.78 4.93 -6.35
N ARG A 64 -10.04 3.63 -6.14
CA ARG A 64 -11.15 3.12 -5.33
C ARG A 64 -11.05 3.61 -3.88
N GLN A 65 -9.88 3.48 -3.27
CA GLN A 65 -9.64 3.98 -1.91
C GLN A 65 -9.84 5.50 -1.84
N ARG A 66 -9.34 6.25 -2.83
CA ARG A 66 -9.49 7.70 -2.90
C ARG A 66 -10.95 8.14 -3.08
N SER A 67 -11.75 7.41 -3.88
CA SER A 67 -13.18 7.70 -4.02
C SER A 67 -13.93 7.42 -2.71
N MET A 68 -13.66 6.29 -2.05
CA MET A 68 -14.24 5.97 -0.75
C MET A 68 -13.89 7.01 0.32
N ALA A 69 -12.63 7.43 0.38
CA ALA A 69 -12.19 8.47 1.31
C ALA A 69 -12.88 9.82 1.04
N LYS A 70 -13.07 10.18 -0.24
CA LYS A 70 -13.82 11.38 -0.63
C LYS A 70 -15.29 11.29 -0.21
N ASP A 71 -15.90 10.12 -0.35
CA ASP A 71 -17.28 9.88 0.07
C ASP A 71 -17.45 9.97 1.58
N LYS A 72 -16.48 9.45 2.36
CA LYS A 72 -16.44 9.56 3.83
C LYS A 72 -16.12 10.97 4.35
N SER A 73 -15.60 11.86 3.50
CA SER A 73 -15.30 13.26 3.85
C SER A 73 -16.43 14.24 3.53
N LYS A 74 -17.61 13.76 3.12
CA LYS A 74 -18.78 14.62 2.83
C LYS A 74 -19.31 15.28 4.13
N PRO A 75 -19.76 16.53 4.07
CA PRO A 75 -20.36 17.19 5.23
C PRO A 75 -21.68 16.50 5.62
N ASN A 76 -21.98 16.45 6.92
CA ASN A 76 -23.18 15.85 7.54
C ASN A 76 -23.27 14.32 7.55
N LEU A 77 -22.13 13.61 7.50
CA LEU A 77 -22.11 12.18 7.80
C LEU A 77 -22.13 11.95 9.31
N ASN A 78 -22.90 10.94 9.74
CA ASN A 78 -22.84 10.49 11.12
C ASN A 78 -21.62 9.58 11.36
N LEU A 79 -21.20 9.42 12.62
CA LEU A 79 -20.01 8.62 12.96
C LEU A 79 -20.12 7.16 12.49
N ILE A 80 -21.33 6.59 12.53
CA ILE A 80 -21.59 5.21 12.07
C ILE A 80 -21.35 5.10 10.54
N GLN A 81 -21.66 6.12 9.75
CA GLN A 81 -21.42 6.12 8.30
C GLN A 81 -19.93 6.25 7.95
N VAL A 82 -19.13 6.88 8.81
CA VAL A 82 -17.69 7.07 8.60
C VAL A 82 -16.91 5.81 9.03
N PHE A 83 -17.29 5.20 10.15
CA PHE A 83 -16.55 4.12 10.81
C PHE A 83 -17.22 2.74 10.75
N GLY A 84 -18.51 2.65 10.42
CA GLY A 84 -19.30 1.41 10.51
C GLY A 84 -19.14 0.41 9.37
N ASP A 85 -18.33 0.74 8.36
CA ASP A 85 -18.00 -0.18 7.24
C ASP A 85 -16.67 -0.91 7.47
N ASP A 86 -16.02 -0.67 8.61
CA ASP A 86 -14.94 -1.53 9.08
C ASP A 86 -15.59 -2.83 9.55
N GLN A 87 -15.78 -3.78 8.62
CA GLN A 87 -16.06 -5.19 8.92
C GLN A 87 -14.86 -5.86 9.61
N ASN A 88 -14.30 -5.20 10.62
CA ASN A 88 -13.57 -5.83 11.69
C ASN A 88 -14.51 -5.89 12.91
N GLU A 89 -15.50 -6.78 12.84
CA GLU A 89 -16.24 -7.27 14.02
C GLU A 89 -15.30 -7.97 15.06
N GLY A 90 -13.97 -7.93 14.87
CA GLY A 90 -12.97 -8.64 15.69
C GLY A 90 -12.01 -7.78 16.52
N ASP A 91 -11.61 -6.58 16.08
CA ASP A 91 -10.67 -5.72 16.85
C ASP A 91 -11.39 -4.61 17.61
N GLY A 92 -12.29 -5.01 18.52
CA GLY A 92 -12.50 -4.20 19.71
C GLY A 92 -11.19 -4.16 20.48
N CYS A 93 -10.64 -2.97 20.73
CA CYS A 93 -9.41 -2.80 21.50
C CYS A 93 -9.52 -3.53 22.85
N LEU A 94 -8.81 -4.66 23.02
CA LEU A 94 -8.84 -5.49 24.23
C LEU A 94 -8.23 -4.81 25.47
N ILE A 95 -7.81 -3.55 25.36
CA ILE A 95 -7.22 -2.75 26.45
C ILE A 95 -8.21 -2.48 27.59
N CYS A 96 -9.52 -2.61 27.37
CA CYS A 96 -10.54 -2.35 28.39
C CYS A 96 -11.05 -3.62 29.12
N HIS A 97 -10.44 -4.78 28.91
CA HIS A 97 -10.81 -6.05 29.58
C HIS A 97 -9.79 -6.52 30.63
N LEU A 98 -8.81 -5.70 31.01
CA LEU A 98 -7.84 -6.02 32.07
C LEU A 98 -8.32 -5.60 33.47
#